data_AF-A0A7V2Y7X8-F1
#
_entry.id   AF-A0A7V2Y7X8-F1
#
_cell.length_a   1.000
_cell.length_b   1.000
_cell.length_c   1.000
_cell.angle_alpha   90.00
_cell.angle_beta   90.00
_cell.angle_gamma   90.00
#
_symmetry.space_group_name_H-M   'P 1'
#
loop_
_entity.id
_entity.type
_entity.pdbx_description
1 polymer ?
#
loop_
_entity_poly.entity_id
_entity_poly.type
_entity_poly.pdbx_seq_one_letter_code
_entity_poly.pdbx_strand_id
1 'polypeptide(L)'
;ARYVLSRVVKNFVEMDPSRENNICCSGGGGALINGFARARAYYGKIKVDQIKRSGAQQVCTPCVNCFDGIGNLAREYKEGFEPVHLWTLLANSIVFD
;
A
#
# COMPACT_ATOMS: atom_id res chain seq x y z
N ALA A 1 -12.62 0.24 -2.74
CA ALA A 1 -11.50 0.74 -3.57
C ALA A 1 -11.50 0.15 -4.98
N ARG A 2 -11.57 -1.18 -5.18
CA ARG A 2 -11.50 -1.84 -6.51
C ARG A 2 -12.33 -1.18 -7.61
N TYR A 3 -13.62 -0.92 -7.35
CA TYR A 3 -14.50 -0.27 -8.32
C TYR A 3 -13.94 1.08 -8.80
N VAL A 4 -13.57 1.95 -7.86
CA VAL A 4 -12.96 3.25 -8.17
C VAL A 4 -11.66 3.06 -8.96
N LEU A 5 -10.76 2.18 -8.50
CA LEU A 5 -9.49 1.92 -9.17
C LEU A 5 -9.68 1.44 -10.62
N SER A 6 -10.65 0.58 -10.89
CA SER A 6 -10.95 0.13 -12.27
C SER A 6 -11.41 1.25 -13.21
N ARG A 7 -11.73 2.43 -12.69
CA ARG A 7 -12.17 3.60 -13.46
C ARG A 7 -11.11 4.69 -13.55
N VAL A 8 -10.21 4.78 -12.56
CA VAL A 8 -9.28 5.92 -12.41
C VAL A 8 -7.82 5.56 -12.71
N VAL A 9 -7.50 4.29 -12.94
CA VAL A 9 -6.17 3.85 -13.38
C VAL A 9 -6.24 2.98 -14.63
N LYS A 10 -5.19 3.03 -15.45
CA LYS A 10 -5.09 2.23 -16.68
C LYS A 10 -4.85 0.74 -16.39
N ASN A 11 -3.99 0.45 -15.41
CA ASN A 11 -3.57 -0.92 -15.07
C ASN A 11 -3.80 -1.15 -13.58
N PHE A 12 -4.72 -2.04 -13.25
CA PHE A 12 -4.99 -2.46 -11.88
C PHE A 12 -4.66 -3.95 -11.73
N VAL A 13 -3.75 -4.27 -10.80
CA VAL A 13 -3.40 -5.63 -10.42
C VAL A 13 -3.72 -5.85 -8.95
N GLU A 14 -4.31 -7.01 -8.63
CA GLU A 14 -4.49 -7.40 -7.24
C GLU A 14 -3.24 -8.07 -6.67
N MET A 15 -3.08 -7.90 -5.36
CA MET A 15 -2.14 -8.70 -4.58
C MET A 15 -2.70 -10.10 -4.36
N ASP A 16 -1.82 -11.08 -4.14
CA ASP A 16 -2.21 -12.42 -3.69
C ASP A 16 -1.53 -12.75 -2.35
N PRO A 17 -2.29 -13.03 -1.28
CA PRO A 17 -3.76 -13.10 -1.20
C PRO A 17 -4.46 -11.74 -1.34
N SER A 18 -5.75 -11.71 -1.73
CA SER A 18 -6.54 -10.47 -1.87
C SER A 18 -7.76 -10.40 -0.94
N ARG A 19 -8.48 -9.28 -0.99
CA ARG A 19 -9.78 -9.05 -0.31
C ARG A 19 -9.72 -9.31 1.20
N GLU A 20 -10.58 -10.17 1.75
CA GLU A 20 -10.63 -10.56 3.16
C GLU A 20 -9.34 -11.23 3.65
N ASN A 21 -8.57 -11.81 2.73
CA ASN A 21 -7.31 -12.49 3.04
C ASN A 21 -6.08 -11.57 2.84
N ASN A 22 -6.30 -10.29 2.57
CA ASN A 22 -5.19 -9.35 2.35
C ASN A 22 -4.39 -9.11 3.64
N ILE A 23 -3.09 -8.89 3.50
CA ILE A 23 -2.15 -8.80 4.61
C ILE A 23 -2.06 -7.34 5.12
N CYS A 24 -1.97 -7.19 6.45
CA CYS A 24 -1.81 -5.90 7.13
C CYS A 24 -0.47 -5.21 6.77
N CYS A 25 -0.47 -3.87 6.73
CA CYS A 25 0.73 -3.05 6.51
C CYS A 25 1.71 -3.02 7.69
N SER A 26 1.38 -3.66 8.81
CA SER A 26 2.07 -3.57 10.11
C SER A 26 2.05 -2.19 10.80
N GLY A 27 1.45 -1.17 10.20
CA GLY A 27 1.42 0.20 10.73
C GLY A 27 0.24 0.55 11.65
N GLY A 28 -0.78 -0.32 11.73
CA GLY A 28 -2.00 -0.08 12.51
C GLY A 28 -1.81 -0.20 14.03
N GLY A 29 -2.89 -0.02 14.80
CA GLY A 29 -2.90 -0.25 16.25
C GLY A 29 -1.96 0.65 17.07
N GLY A 30 -1.58 1.82 16.54
CA GLY A 30 -0.59 2.71 17.16
C GLY A 30 0.87 2.27 16.97
N ALA A 31 1.15 1.21 16.19
CA ALA A 31 2.50 0.68 16.02
C ALA A 31 3.47 1.67 15.34
N LEU A 32 2.96 2.57 14.50
CA LEU A 32 3.76 3.61 13.86
C LEU A 32 4.30 4.64 14.86
N ILE A 33 3.49 5.04 15.84
CA ILE A 33 3.82 6.13 16.77
C ILE A 33 4.49 5.66 18.08
N ASN A 34 4.31 4.39 18.44
CA ASN A 34 4.78 3.85 19.72
C ASN A 34 6.15 3.13 19.66
N GLY A 35 7.02 3.48 18.71
CA GLY A 35 8.41 2.99 18.70
C GLY A 35 8.62 1.51 18.28
N PHE A 36 7.62 0.84 17.71
CA PHE A 36 7.69 -0.58 17.33
C PHE A 36 8.41 -0.85 15.98
N ALA A 37 9.37 -0.01 15.58
CA ALA A 37 9.95 -0.03 14.22
C ALA A 37 10.47 -1.42 13.79
N ARG A 38 11.26 -2.09 14.64
CA ARG A 38 11.80 -3.44 14.35
C ARG A 38 10.71 -4.50 14.20
N ALA A 39 9.73 -4.50 15.10
CA ALA A 39 8.61 -5.44 15.04
C ALA A 39 7.77 -5.20 13.78
N ARG A 40 7.50 -3.95 13.44
CA ARG A 40 6.79 -3.59 12.20
C ARG A 40 7.52 -4.06 10.96
N ALA A 41 8.83 -3.83 10.88
CA ALA A 41 9.65 -4.33 9.78
C ALA A 41 9.50 -5.85 9.65
N TYR A 42 9.76 -6.57 10.75
CA TYR A 42 9.69 -8.03 10.81
C TYR A 42 8.32 -8.57 10.34
N TYR A 43 7.22 -8.13 10.95
CA TYR A 43 5.88 -8.60 10.57
C TYR A 43 5.44 -8.09 9.20
N GLY A 44 5.90 -6.90 8.80
CA GLY A 44 5.61 -6.30 7.51
C GLY A 44 6.32 -6.97 6.34
N LYS A 45 7.33 -7.83 6.57
CA LYS A 45 8.02 -8.57 5.50
C LYS A 45 7.05 -9.34 4.61
N ILE A 46 6.05 -9.98 5.20
CA ILE A 46 5.06 -10.76 4.43
C ILE A 46 4.20 -9.86 3.53
N LYS A 47 3.97 -8.61 3.93
CA LYS A 47 3.32 -7.58 3.10
C LYS A 47 4.22 -7.14 1.96
N VAL A 48 5.50 -6.95 2.22
CA VAL A 48 6.49 -6.63 1.18
C VAL A 48 6.53 -7.72 0.13
N ASP A 49 6.62 -8.99 0.54
CA ASP A 49 6.64 -10.11 -0.39
C ASP A 49 5.36 -10.22 -1.21
N GLN A 50 4.21 -9.94 -0.59
CA GLN A 50 2.93 -9.86 -1.27
C GLN A 50 2.91 -8.76 -2.35
N ILE A 51 3.43 -7.57 -2.06
CA ILE A 51 3.53 -6.47 -3.04
C ILE A 51 4.50 -6.84 -4.17
N LYS A 52 5.65 -7.42 -3.85
CA LYS A 52 6.65 -7.83 -4.86
C LYS A 52 6.07 -8.84 -5.84
N ARG A 53 5.30 -9.83 -5.35
CA ARG A 53 4.65 -10.82 -6.21
C ARG A 53 3.65 -10.22 -7.18
N SER A 54 3.02 -9.08 -6.86
CA SER A 54 2.09 -8.43 -7.80
C SER A 54 2.79 -7.66 -8.92
N GLY A 55 4.09 -7.35 -8.78
CA GLY A 55 4.84 -6.55 -9.74
C GLY A 55 4.41 -5.07 -9.83
N ALA A 56 3.56 -4.60 -8.91
CA ALA A 56 3.08 -3.23 -8.92
C ALA A 56 4.16 -2.24 -8.48
N GLN A 57 4.35 -1.15 -9.25
CA GLN A 57 5.24 -0.05 -8.88
C GLN A 57 4.59 0.98 -7.94
N GLN A 58 3.26 1.10 -7.99
CA GLN A 58 2.49 1.96 -7.11
C GLN A 58 1.49 1.13 -6.30
N VAL A 59 1.46 1.35 -4.99
CA VAL A 59 0.60 0.62 -4.06
C VAL A 59 -0.50 1.52 -3.53
N CYS A 60 -1.70 1.38 -4.09
CA CYS A 60 -2.84 2.19 -3.67
C CYS A 60 -3.31 1.84 -2.25
N THR A 61 -3.51 2.86 -1.42
CA THR A 61 -4.08 2.75 -0.08
C THR A 61 -5.05 3.89 0.25
N PRO A 62 -6.23 3.60 0.84
CA PRO A 62 -7.13 4.63 1.37
C PRO A 62 -6.78 5.08 2.81
N CYS A 63 -5.86 4.38 3.48
CA CYS A 63 -5.53 4.61 4.89
C CYS A 63 -4.14 5.25 5.03
N VAL A 64 -4.04 6.28 5.88
CA VAL A 64 -2.76 6.97 6.18
C VAL A 64 -1.72 6.05 6.82
N ASN A 65 -2.11 5.22 7.78
CA ASN A 65 -1.19 4.27 8.40
C ASN A 65 -0.66 3.23 7.41
N CYS A 66 -1.48 2.85 6.42
CA CYS A 66 -1.02 1.97 5.34
C CYS A 66 -0.07 2.69 4.38
N PHE A 67 -0.32 3.98 4.09
CA PHE A 67 0.58 4.79 3.27
C PHE A 67 1.96 4.89 3.94
N ASP A 68 2.01 5.33 5.19
CA ASP A 68 3.26 5.47 5.94
C ASP A 68 3.91 4.11 6.21
N GLY A 69 3.11 3.10 6.56
CA GLY A 69 3.58 1.74 6.84
C GLY A 69 4.25 1.11 5.63
N ILE A 70 3.60 1.17 4.45
CA ILE A 70 4.15 0.60 3.21
C ILE A 70 5.38 1.40 2.76
N GLY A 71 5.37 2.73 2.85
CA GLY A 71 6.54 3.54 2.52
C GLY A 71 7.74 3.28 3.45
N ASN A 72 7.49 3.09 4.75
CA ASN A 72 8.53 2.67 5.70
C ASN A 72 9.09 1.29 5.35
N LEU A 73 8.24 0.32 5.00
CA LEU A 73 8.66 -1.01 4.60
C LEU A 73 9.45 -1.00 3.28
N ALA A 74 9.03 -0.20 2.29
CA ALA A 74 9.75 -0.04 1.04
C ALA A 74 11.19 0.46 1.29
N ARG A 75 11.35 1.47 2.15
CA ARG A 75 12.67 1.99 2.55
C ARG A 75 13.51 0.96 3.31
N GLU A 76 12.92 0.30 4.31
CA GLU A 76 13.60 -0.69 5.14
C GLU A 76 14.13 -1.87 4.30
N TYR A 77 13.32 -2.36 3.37
CA TYR A 77 13.66 -3.49 2.50
C TYR A 77 14.32 -3.09 1.17
N LYS A 78 14.57 -1.79 0.95
CA LYS A 78 15.16 -1.23 -0.27
C LYS A 78 14.41 -1.64 -1.55
N GLU A 79 13.09 -1.62 -1.47
CA GLU A 79 12.20 -1.94 -2.59
C GLU A 79 11.81 -0.67 -3.35
N GLY A 80 11.54 -0.79 -4.66
CA GLY A 80 11.26 0.34 -5.54
C GLY A 80 9.77 0.67 -5.76
N PHE A 81 8.86 0.02 -5.02
CA PHE A 81 7.44 0.37 -5.07
C PHE A 81 7.13 1.53 -4.12
N GLU A 82 6.16 2.37 -4.49
CA GLU A 82 5.78 3.53 -3.69
C GLU A 82 4.30 3.48 -3.31
N PRO A 83 3.92 3.81 -2.06
CA PRO A 83 2.53 3.95 -1.69
C PRO A 83 1.91 5.17 -2.38
N VAL A 84 0.64 5.06 -2.77
CA VAL A 84 -0.15 6.19 -3.30
C VAL A 84 -1.52 6.21 -2.64
N HIS A 85 -2.01 7.39 -2.32
CA HIS A 85 -3.36 7.52 -1.79
C HIS A 85 -4.42 7.32 -2.87
N LEU A 86 -5.52 6.63 -2.51
CA LEU A 86 -6.67 6.47 -3.41
C LEU A 86 -7.23 7.82 -3.88
N TRP A 87 -7.29 8.81 -2.99
CA TRP A 87 -7.81 10.12 -3.33
C TRP A 87 -6.88 10.89 -4.28
N THR A 88 -5.56 10.66 -4.23
CA THR A 88 -4.61 11.23 -5.21
C THR A 88 -4.87 10.66 -6.60
N LEU A 89 -5.08 9.34 -6.72
CA LEU A 89 -5.44 8.72 -8.00
C LEU A 89 -6.77 9.23 -8.54
N LEU A 90 -7.77 9.40 -7.66
CA LEU A 90 -9.06 9.96 -8.04
C LEU A 90 -8.93 11.41 -8.50
N ALA A 91 -8.26 12.27 -7.74
CA ALA A 91 -8.07 13.67 -8.07
C ALA A 91 -7.37 13.85 -9.43
N ASN A 92 -6.32 13.06 -9.68
CA ASN A 92 -5.59 13.07 -10.95
C ASN A 92 -6.39 12.54 -12.15
N SER A 93 -7.53 11.90 -11.92
CA SER A 93 -8.42 11.40 -12.98
C SER A 93 -9.51 12.40 -13.37
N ILE A 94 -9.66 13.50 -12.63
CA ILE A 94 -10.68 14.52 -12.91
C ILE A 94 -10.22 15.36 -14.11
N VAL A 95 -11.10 15.47 -15.11
CA VAL A 95 -10.93 16.37 -16.26
C VAL A 95 -11.80 17.59 -16.01
N PHE A 96 -11.21 18.78 -16.07
CA PHE A 96 -11.91 20.05 -16.01
C PHE A 96 -12.25 20.52 -17.43
N ASP A 97 -13.41 21.17 -17.58
CA ASP A 97 -13.82 21.86 -18.80
C ASP A 97 -13.14 23.25 -18.92
#